data_AF-A0A7S0TIN9-F1
#
_entry.id   AF-A0A7S0TIN9-F1
#
_cell.length_a   1.000
_cell.length_b   1.000
_cell.length_c   1.000
_cell.angle_alpha   90.00
_cell.angle_beta   90.00
_cell.angle_gamma   90.00
#
_symmetry.space_group_name_H-M   'P 1'
#
loop_
_entity.id
_entity.type
_entity.pdbx_description
1 polymer ?
#
loop_
_entity_poly.entity_id
_entity_poly.type
_entity_poly.pdbx_seq_one_letter_code
_entity_poly.pdbx_strand_id
1 'polypeptide(L)'
;EEEDERVCRICQCSEEEAPEQGKLFSPCHCRGTMRYIHVNCLETWRRVSANATSNFKCDQCSYFYRVHHTGLANLVRRPGVVELCSLCIFVVGVLVTGLVVKWAQIGWALEAG
;
A
#
# COMPACT_ATOMS: atom_id res chain seq x y z
N GLU A 1 21.02 21.47 -20.33
CA GLU A 1 19.88 21.70 -19.43
C GLU A 1 20.29 21.05 -18.13
N GLU A 2 20.41 21.81 -17.04
CA GLU A 2 20.69 21.23 -15.73
C GLU A 2 19.42 20.50 -15.30
N GLU A 3 19.32 19.22 -15.66
CA GLU A 3 18.35 18.32 -15.04
C GLU A 3 18.68 18.28 -13.57
N ASP A 4 17.94 19.07 -12.80
CA ASP A 4 18.04 19.23 -11.36
C ASP A 4 17.74 17.85 -10.73
N GLU A 5 18.76 16.99 -10.63
CA GLU A 5 18.67 15.61 -10.16
C GLU A 5 18.11 15.63 -8.75
N ARG A 6 16.81 15.32 -8.65
CA ARG A 6 16.13 15.21 -7.36
C ARG A 6 16.63 13.93 -6.73
N VAL A 7 17.50 14.08 -5.73
CA VAL A 7 18.03 12.96 -4.95
C VAL A 7 17.27 12.78 -3.64
N CYS A 8 17.18 11.54 -3.17
CA CYS A 8 16.57 11.23 -1.90
C CYS A 8 17.46 11.70 -0.74
N ARG A 9 16.92 12.46 0.22
CA ARG A 9 17.71 12.95 1.36
C ARG A 9 18.27 11.86 2.31
N ILE A 10 17.78 10.62 2.22
CA ILE A 10 18.14 9.51 3.12
C ILE A 10 19.25 8.67 2.51
N CYS A 11 19.03 8.15 1.30
CA CYS A 11 20.01 7.29 0.62
C CYS A 11 20.93 8.07 -0.36
N GLN A 12 20.63 9.34 -0.62
CA GLN A 12 21.37 10.20 -1.54
C GLN A 12 21.40 9.72 -3.00
N CYS A 13 20.51 8.80 -3.36
CA CYS A 13 20.37 8.30 -4.73
C CYS A 13 19.21 9.00 -5.47
N SER A 14 19.32 9.08 -6.80
CA SER A 14 18.23 9.44 -7.70
C SER A 14 17.22 8.29 -7.87
N GLU A 15 16.12 8.55 -8.59
CA GLU A 15 15.11 7.53 -8.91
C GLU A 15 15.68 6.41 -9.80
N GLU A 16 16.66 6.74 -10.64
CA GLU A 16 17.29 5.83 -11.60
C GLU A 16 18.38 4.98 -10.96
N GLU A 17 19.09 5.52 -9.98
CA GLU A 17 20.15 4.81 -9.25
C GLU A 17 19.59 3.77 -8.26
N ALA A 18 18.39 4.00 -7.73
CA ALA A 18 17.77 3.13 -6.72
C ALA A 18 16.29 2.81 -7.03
N PRO A 19 16.00 2.18 -8.18
CA PRO A 19 14.62 1.90 -8.62
C PRO A 19 13.86 0.99 -7.65
N GLU A 20 14.55 0.13 -6.89
CA GLU A 20 13.91 -0.70 -5.87
C GLU A 20 13.34 0.09 -4.68
N GLN A 21 13.82 1.32 -4.44
CA GLN A 21 13.33 2.18 -3.36
C GLN A 21 11.96 2.83 -3.70
N GLY A 22 11.57 2.80 -4.97
CA GLY A 22 10.37 3.41 -5.51
C GLY A 22 10.53 4.91 -5.77
N LYS A 23 9.43 5.56 -6.19
CA LYS A 23 9.42 6.96 -6.65
C LYS A 23 9.86 7.96 -5.57
N LEU A 24 10.53 9.05 -5.97
CA LEU A 24 10.74 10.21 -5.09
C LEU A 24 9.46 11.03 -4.95
N PHE A 25 9.13 11.41 -3.71
CA PHE A 25 8.01 12.29 -3.42
C PHE A 25 8.33 13.22 -2.25
N SER A 26 7.46 14.20 -2.00
CA SER A 26 7.62 15.22 -0.96
C SER A 26 6.62 14.99 0.20
N PRO A 27 6.97 14.23 1.25
CA PRO A 27 6.05 13.96 2.36
C PRO A 27 5.85 15.17 3.28
N CYS A 28 6.72 16.18 3.21
CA CYS A 28 6.69 17.35 4.09
C CYS A 28 7.03 18.65 3.34
N HIS A 29 6.94 19.78 4.03
CA HIS A 29 7.24 21.12 3.50
C HIS A 29 8.70 21.56 3.71
N CYS A 30 9.65 20.62 3.76
CA CYS A 30 11.07 20.99 3.71
C CYS A 30 11.37 21.76 2.40
N ARG A 31 12.36 22.64 2.44
CA ARG A 31 12.80 23.44 1.29
C ARG A 31 13.96 22.75 0.55
N GLY A 32 14.12 23.06 -0.73
CA GLY A 32 15.21 22.53 -1.56
C GLY A 32 15.14 21.00 -1.75
N THR A 33 16.31 20.37 -1.85
CA THR A 33 16.50 18.92 -2.06
C THR A 33 16.05 18.09 -0.86
N MET A 34 16.07 18.66 0.35
CA MET A 34 15.67 17.97 1.60
C MET A 34 14.19 17.56 1.66
N ARG A 35 13.37 17.99 0.70
CA ARG A 35 11.95 17.60 0.64
C ARG A 35 11.74 16.24 -0.01
N TYR A 36 12.68 15.77 -0.84
CA TYR A 36 12.51 14.55 -1.63
C TYR A 36 12.99 13.31 -0.89
N ILE A 37 12.12 12.29 -0.84
CA ILE A 37 12.40 11.00 -0.20
C ILE A 37 11.77 9.89 -1.04
N HIS A 38 12.44 8.75 -1.19
CA HIS A 38 11.81 7.54 -1.74
C HIS A 38 10.73 7.00 -0.80
N VAL A 39 9.71 6.35 -1.38
CA VAL A 39 8.63 5.69 -0.64
C VAL A 39 9.19 4.67 0.38
N ASN A 40 10.08 3.77 -0.06
CA ASN A 40 10.65 2.74 0.82
C ASN A 40 11.64 3.31 1.85
N CYS A 41 12.41 4.35 1.47
CA CYS A 41 13.30 5.04 2.41
C CYS A 41 12.51 5.66 3.58
N LEU A 42 11.38 6.32 3.30
CA LEU A 42 10.55 6.88 4.36
C LEU A 42 9.92 5.77 5.23
N GLU A 43 9.43 4.70 4.62
CA GLU A 43 8.86 3.57 5.37
C GLU A 43 9.89 2.92 6.30
N THR A 44 11.11 2.72 5.81
CA THR A 44 12.22 2.17 6.59
C THR A 44 12.61 3.12 7.72
N TRP A 45 12.75 4.41 7.45
CA TRP A 45 13.03 5.43 8.48
C TRP A 45 11.99 5.41 9.60
N ARG A 46 10.70 5.30 9.24
CA ARG A 46 9.60 5.23 10.22
C ARG A 46 9.63 3.97 11.08
N ARG A 47 10.18 2.86 10.59
CA ARG A 47 10.31 1.60 11.33
C ARG A 47 11.53 1.58 12.25
N VAL A 48 12.64 2.18 11.81
CA VAL A 48 13.93 2.15 12.53
C VAL A 48 14.08 3.33 13.49
N SER A 49 13.35 4.43 13.27
CA SER A 49 13.40 5.61 14.15
C SER A 49 13.05 5.24 15.60
N ALA A 50 13.91 5.65 16.53
CA ALA A 50 13.67 5.55 17.97
C ALA A 50 12.56 6.51 18.46
N ASN A 51 12.23 7.54 17.67
CA ASN A 51 11.20 8.52 18.00
C ASN A 51 9.84 8.05 17.48
N ALA A 52 8.92 7.76 18.41
CA ALA A 52 7.55 7.39 18.09
C ALA A 52 6.81 8.47 17.25
N THR A 53 7.24 9.72 17.35
CA THR A 53 6.67 10.85 16.62
C THR A 53 7.12 10.93 15.16
N SER A 54 8.29 10.38 14.81
CA SER A 54 8.80 10.36 13.42
C SER A 54 7.91 9.52 12.48
N ASN A 55 6.98 8.73 13.03
CA ASN A 55 6.01 7.99 12.24
C ASN A 55 4.97 8.89 11.57
N PHE A 56 4.64 10.02 12.17
CA PHE A 56 3.55 10.89 11.73
C PHE A 56 4.00 12.33 11.50
N LYS A 57 5.22 12.67 11.92
CA LYS A 57 5.76 14.03 11.89
C LYS A 57 7.18 14.02 11.33
N CYS A 58 7.51 15.02 10.53
CA CYS A 58 8.87 15.20 10.04
C CYS A 58 9.81 15.71 11.15
N ASP A 59 10.96 15.06 11.33
CA ASP A 59 11.96 15.47 12.33
C ASP A 59 12.63 16.81 12.01
N GLN A 60 12.60 17.24 10.74
CA GLN A 60 13.30 18.45 10.29
C GLN A 60 12.39 19.70 10.34
N CYS A 61 11.22 19.63 9.69
CA CYS A 61 10.30 20.77 9.63
C CYS A 61 9.10 20.65 10.58
N SER A 62 9.03 19.58 11.38
CA SER A 62 7.92 19.34 12.31
C SER A 62 6.53 19.26 11.66
N TYR A 63 6.44 19.15 10.33
CA TYR A 63 5.18 19.02 9.62
C TYR A 63 4.60 17.61 9.78
N PHE A 64 3.28 17.52 10.01
CA PHE A 64 2.58 16.25 10.07
C PHE A 64 2.42 15.68 8.67
N TYR A 65 2.95 14.49 8.45
CA TYR A 65 2.81 13.79 7.18
C TYR A 65 1.31 13.55 6.92
N ARG A 66 0.80 13.91 5.73
CA ARG A 66 -0.51 13.43 5.27
C ARG A 66 -0.38 11.98 4.83
N VAL A 67 -0.26 11.08 5.81
CA VAL A 67 -0.23 9.64 5.53
C VAL A 67 -1.67 9.18 5.41
N HIS A 68 -2.16 8.96 4.18
CA HIS A 68 -3.29 8.06 4.02
C HIS A 68 -2.82 6.69 4.48
N HIS A 69 -3.42 6.15 5.54
CA HIS A 69 -3.11 4.82 6.08
C HIS A 69 -3.42 3.75 5.01
N THR A 70 -2.47 3.52 4.11
CA THR A 70 -2.50 2.45 3.11
C THR A 70 -1.91 1.15 3.70
N GLY A 71 -2.16 0.87 4.98
CA GLY A 71 -1.68 -0.36 5.63
C GLY A 71 -2.15 -1.63 4.89
N LEU A 72 -3.33 -1.57 4.28
CA LEU A 72 -3.87 -2.62 3.42
C LEU A 72 -3.16 -2.72 2.06
N ALA A 73 -2.57 -1.64 1.54
CA ALA A 73 -1.90 -1.69 0.24
C ALA A 73 -0.64 -2.56 0.26
N ASN A 74 0.12 -2.53 1.36
CA ASN A 74 1.28 -3.41 1.51
C ASN A 74 0.88 -4.87 1.73
N LEU A 75 -0.29 -5.11 2.33
CA LEU A 75 -0.87 -6.45 2.47
C LEU A 75 -1.34 -7.01 1.11
N VAL A 76 -2.02 -6.19 0.31
CA VAL A 76 -2.46 -6.54 -1.06
C VAL A 76 -1.28 -6.68 -2.02
N ARG A 77 -0.15 -6.00 -1.79
CA ARG A 77 1.06 -6.12 -2.62
C ARG A 77 1.78 -7.47 -2.44
N ARG A 78 1.44 -8.27 -1.42
CA ARG A 78 2.04 -9.60 -1.25
C ARG A 78 1.41 -10.61 -2.22
N PRO A 79 2.21 -11.27 -3.08
CA PRO A 79 1.67 -12.20 -4.08
C PRO A 79 0.83 -13.33 -3.45
N GLY A 80 1.24 -13.84 -2.29
CA GLY A 80 0.50 -14.90 -1.59
C GLY A 80 -0.86 -14.46 -1.03
N VAL A 81 -1.05 -13.17 -0.73
CA VAL A 81 -2.35 -12.65 -0.24
C VAL A 81 -3.35 -12.55 -1.39
N VAL A 82 -2.90 -12.07 -2.57
CA VAL A 82 -3.75 -11.96 -3.76
C VAL A 82 -4.21 -13.34 -4.23
N GLU A 83 -3.29 -14.32 -4.23
CA GLU A 83 -3.60 -15.69 -4.62
C GLU A 83 -4.60 -16.34 -3.66
N LEU A 84 -4.38 -16.21 -2.35
CA LEU A 84 -5.30 -16.72 -1.33
C LEU A 84 -6.69 -16.07 -1.44
N CYS A 85 -6.75 -14.73 -1.58
CA CYS A 85 -8.02 -14.02 -1.72
C CYS A 85 -8.78 -14.45 -2.98
N SER A 86 -8.10 -14.59 -4.11
CA SER A 86 -8.73 -15.02 -5.37
C SER A 86 -9.29 -16.43 -5.27
N LEU A 87 -8.56 -17.36 -4.66
CA LEU A 87 -9.03 -18.73 -4.41
C LEU A 87 -10.23 -18.75 -3.47
N CYS A 88 -10.17 -18.01 -2.35
CA CYS A 88 -11.28 -17.90 -1.40
C CYS A 88 -12.55 -17.35 -2.07
N ILE A 89 -12.43 -16.29 -2.87
CA ILE A 89 -13.57 -15.70 -3.59
C ILE A 89 -14.18 -16.72 -4.56
N PHE A 90 -13.35 -17.46 -5.30
CA PHE A 90 -13.81 -18.48 -6.23
C PHE A 90 -14.57 -19.61 -5.52
N VAL A 91 -14.01 -20.15 -4.43
CA VAL A 91 -14.64 -21.21 -3.63
C VAL A 91 -15.97 -20.75 -3.05
N VAL A 92 -16.02 -19.55 -2.47
CA VAL A 92 -17.26 -18.98 -1.94
C VAL A 92 -18.30 -18.78 -3.05
N GLY A 93 -17.89 -18.32 -4.23
CA GLY A 93 -18.79 -18.18 -5.39
C GLY A 93 -19.41 -19.51 -5.82
N VAL A 94 -18.61 -20.59 -5.88
CA VAL A 94 -19.11 -21.94 -6.22
C VAL A 94 -20.08 -22.46 -5.15
N LEU A 95 -19.79 -22.25 -3.87
CA LEU A 95 -20.67 -22.67 -2.78
C LEU A 95 -21.99 -21.89 -2.81
N VAL A 96 -21.96 -20.57 -3.02
CA VAL A 96 -23.15 -19.73 -3.09
C VAL A 96 -24.02 -20.10 -4.28
N THR A 97 -23.43 -20.29 -5.46
CA THR A 97 -24.18 -20.73 -6.65
C THR A 97 -24.82 -22.10 -6.43
N GLY A 98 -24.12 -23.05 -5.82
CA GLY A 98 -24.68 -24.36 -5.45
C GLY A 98 -25.83 -24.26 -4.45
N LEU A 99 -25.72 -23.38 -3.45
CA LEU A 99 -26.81 -23.11 -2.51
C LEU A 99 -28.02 -22.51 -3.23
N VAL A 100 -27.84 -21.49 -4.07
CA VAL A 100 -28.93 -20.86 -4.83
C VAL A 100 -29.67 -21.87 -5.69
N VAL A 101 -28.95 -22.74 -6.41
CA VAL A 101 -29.57 -23.80 -7.22
C VAL A 101 -30.37 -24.76 -6.34
N LYS A 102 -29.80 -25.20 -5.20
CA LYS A 102 -30.50 -26.07 -4.26
C LYS A 102 -31.76 -25.43 -3.71
N TRP A 103 -31.69 -24.16 -3.30
CA TRP A 103 -32.85 -23.39 -2.81
C TRP A 103 -33.93 -23.24 -3.89
N ALA A 104 -33.55 -22.93 -5.13
CA ALA A 104 -34.48 -22.81 -6.25
C ALA A 104 -35.18 -24.15 -6.58
N GLN A 105 -34.45 -25.27 -6.53
CA GLN A 105 -35.02 -26.61 -6.73
C GLN A 105 -36.01 -26.98 -5.62
N ILE A 106 -35.71 -26.64 -4.36
CA ILE A 106 -36.60 -26.89 -3.22
C ILE A 106 -37.87 -26.04 -3.33
N GLY A 107 -37.74 -24.77 -3.71
CA GLY A 107 -38.89 -23.88 -3.92
C GLY A 107 -39.82 -24.42 -5.01
N TRP A 108 -39.26 -24.81 -6.15
CA TRP A 108 -40.03 -25.39 -7.25
C TRP A 108 -40.75 -26.69 -6.85
N ALA A 109 -40.13 -27.53 -6.02
CA ALA A 109 -40.76 -28.76 -5.52
C ALA A 109 -41.91 -28.52 -4.52
N LEU A 110 -41.88 -27.41 -3.77
CA LEU A 110 -42.96 -27.02 -2.85
C LEU A 110 -44.16 -26.41 -3.57
N GLU A 111 -43.95 -25.77 -4.72
CA GLU A 111 -45.04 -25.18 -5.54
C GLU A 111 -45.73 -26.21 -6.44
N ALA A 112 -45.09 -27.36 -6.70
CA ALA A 112 -45.59 -28.42 -7.57
C ALA A 112 -46.37 -29.54 -6.84
N GLY A 113 -46.44 -29.53 -5.50
CA GLY A 113 -47.15 -30.52 -4.67
C GLY A 113 -48.32 -29.91 -3.92
#